data_AF-A0A8S2YZK8-F1
#
_entry.id   AF-A0A8S2YZK8-F1
#
_cell.length_a   1.000
_cell.length_b   1.000
_cell.length_c   1.000
_cell.angle_alpha   90.00
_cell.angle_beta   90.00
_cell.angle_gamma   90.00
#
_symmetry.space_group_name_H-M   'P 1'
#
loop_
_entity.id
_entity.type
_entity.pdbx_description
1 polymer ?
#
loop_
_entity_poly.entity_id
_entity_poly.type
_entity_poly.pdbx_seq_one_letter_code
_entity_poly.pdbx_strand_id
1 'polypeptide(L)'
;INKRLISIEQRIDQLEYQNYYLEQSVNKRERHSRQFNLRFIGLKEQEGGEMTNRIVECAQKAAINLHTEDIELSHPIGASKEGVSRPVIARFLSRVKLRSFLLQRKKVKDLTSITIYED
;
A
#
# COMPACT_ATOMS: atom_id res chain seq x y z
N ILE A 1 34.26 -32.00 26.31
CA ILE A 1 33.39 -31.05 25.57
C ILE A 1 32.04 -31.73 25.32
N ASN A 2 30.94 -31.11 25.70
CA ASN A 2 29.60 -31.71 25.67
C ASN A 2 29.03 -31.71 24.24
N LYS A 3 29.01 -32.86 23.57
CA LYS A 3 28.54 -33.00 22.16
C LYS A 3 27.12 -32.46 21.95
N ARG A 4 26.27 -32.54 22.97
CA ARG A 4 24.90 -32.01 22.92
C ARG A 4 24.89 -30.49 22.90
N LEU A 5 25.81 -29.84 23.64
CA LEU A 5 25.95 -28.38 23.65
C LEU A 5 26.36 -27.88 22.26
N ILE A 6 27.40 -28.48 21.66
CA ILE A 6 27.84 -28.13 20.29
C ILE A 6 26.70 -28.31 19.28
N SER A 7 25.98 -29.43 19.34
CA SER A 7 24.87 -29.69 18.42
C SER A 7 23.71 -28.70 18.57
N ILE A 8 23.49 -28.18 19.78
CA ILE A 8 22.46 -27.15 20.04
C ILE A 8 22.95 -25.80 19.49
N GLU A 9 24.19 -25.41 19.75
CA GLU A 9 24.79 -24.17 19.24
C GLU A 9 24.74 -24.12 17.71
N GLN A 10 25.16 -25.20 17.03
CA GLN A 10 25.08 -25.30 15.57
C GLN A 10 23.65 -25.16 15.02
N ARG A 11 22.65 -25.65 15.77
CA ARG A 11 21.25 -25.55 15.37
C ARG A 11 20.69 -24.14 15.60
N ILE A 12 21.15 -23.44 16.65
CA ILE A 12 20.81 -22.03 16.87
C ILE A 12 21.36 -21.19 15.73
N ASP A 13 22.65 -21.32 15.40
CA ASP A 13 23.28 -20.57 14.31
C ASP A 13 22.54 -20.80 12.97
N GLN A 14 22.17 -22.06 12.70
CA GLN A 14 21.42 -22.40 11.49
C GLN A 14 20.03 -21.76 11.47
N LEU A 15 19.32 -21.75 12.60
CA LEU A 15 17.99 -21.15 12.70
C LEU A 15 18.05 -19.62 12.61
N GLU A 16 19.04 -18.99 13.23
CA GLU A 16 19.26 -17.55 13.15
C GLU A 16 19.56 -17.11 11.71
N TYR A 17 20.43 -17.87 11.03
CA TYR A 17 20.69 -17.67 9.61
C TYR A 17 19.41 -17.81 8.79
N GLN A 18 18.63 -18.89 8.97
CA GLN A 18 17.38 -19.08 8.24
C GLN A 18 16.37 -17.96 8.49
N ASN A 19 16.20 -17.52 9.74
CA ASN A 19 15.32 -16.41 10.09
C ASN A 19 15.76 -15.13 9.37
N TYR A 20 17.04 -14.81 9.39
CA TYR A 20 17.57 -13.65 8.68
C TYR A 20 17.20 -13.68 7.18
N TYR A 21 17.44 -14.79 6.49
CA TYR A 21 17.13 -14.89 5.06
C TYR A 21 15.63 -14.83 4.77
N LEU A 22 14.81 -15.43 5.65
CA LEU A 22 13.35 -15.36 5.53
C LEU A 22 12.85 -13.93 5.70
N GLU A 23 13.34 -13.20 6.70
CA GLU A 23 13.01 -11.79 6.91
C GLU A 23 13.39 -10.93 5.69
N GLN A 24 14.60 -11.13 5.14
CA GLN A 24 15.01 -10.41 3.93
C GLN A 24 14.11 -10.74 2.72
N SER A 25 13.72 -12.00 2.56
CA SER A 25 12.83 -12.46 1.48
C SER A 25 11.43 -11.85 1.62
N VAL A 26 10.86 -11.86 2.82
CA VAL A 26 9.56 -11.24 3.13
C VAL A 26 9.61 -9.74 2.85
N ASN A 27 10.61 -9.04 3.38
CA ASN A 27 10.79 -7.60 3.16
C ASN A 27 10.93 -7.25 1.67
N LYS A 28 11.67 -8.06 0.90
CA LYS A 28 11.82 -7.86 -0.55
C LYS A 28 10.49 -8.03 -1.28
N ARG A 29 9.71 -9.07 -0.93
CA ARG A 29 8.39 -9.34 -1.53
C ARG A 29 7.39 -8.25 -1.18
N GLU A 30 7.35 -7.81 0.07
CA GLU A 30 6.49 -6.71 0.51
C GLU A 30 6.82 -5.43 -0.23
N ARG A 31 8.11 -5.06 -0.33
CA ARG A 31 8.53 -3.88 -1.08
C ARG A 31 8.10 -3.95 -2.53
N HIS A 32 8.30 -5.10 -3.19
CA HIS A 32 7.86 -5.27 -4.58
C HIS A 32 6.34 -5.15 -4.72
N SER A 33 5.58 -5.62 -3.72
CA SER A 33 4.13 -5.50 -3.69
C SER A 33 3.66 -4.05 -3.51
N ARG A 34 4.28 -3.29 -2.58
CA ARG A 34 3.91 -1.90 -2.27
C ARG A 34 4.24 -0.90 -3.39
N GLN A 35 5.14 -1.24 -4.31
CA GLN A 35 5.42 -0.41 -5.49
C GLN A 35 4.23 -0.15 -6.41
N PHE A 36 3.14 -0.91 -6.24
CA PHE A 36 1.88 -0.72 -6.96
C PHE A 36 0.82 0.02 -6.14
N ASN A 37 1.15 0.43 -4.92
CA ASN A 37 0.23 1.01 -3.98
C ASN A 37 0.40 2.53 -3.94
N LEU A 38 -0.72 3.24 -3.88
CA LEU A 38 -0.79 4.64 -3.48
C LEU A 38 -1.64 4.77 -2.22
N ARG A 39 -1.23 5.69 -1.35
CA ARG A 39 -1.92 6.03 -0.13
C ARG A 39 -2.63 7.38 -0.28
N PHE A 40 -3.94 7.38 -0.08
CA PHE A 40 -4.82 8.54 -0.16
C PHE A 40 -5.21 8.98 1.25
N ILE A 41 -5.00 10.26 1.57
CA ILE A 41 -5.34 10.85 2.88
C ILE A 41 -6.40 11.93 2.69
N GLY A 42 -7.44 11.91 3.53
CA GLY A 42 -8.55 12.86 3.47
C GLY A 42 -9.72 12.40 2.59
N LEU A 43 -9.62 11.21 1.98
CA LEU A 43 -10.75 10.59 1.29
C LEU A 43 -11.78 10.16 2.34
N LYS A 44 -12.92 10.85 2.40
CA LYS A 44 -14.02 10.46 3.30
C LYS A 44 -14.47 9.04 2.98
N GLU A 45 -14.98 8.32 3.97
CA GLU A 45 -15.69 7.04 3.76
C GLU A 45 -17.18 7.34 3.48
N GLN A 46 -17.88 6.43 2.79
CA GLN A 46 -19.34 6.50 2.60
C GLN A 46 -19.87 5.13 2.95
N GLU A 47 -21.01 5.08 3.62
CA GLU A 47 -21.65 3.81 3.97
C GLU A 47 -21.94 3.01 2.71
N GLY A 48 -21.46 1.76 2.66
CA GLY A 48 -21.63 0.85 1.53
C GLY A 48 -20.87 1.23 0.25
N GLY A 49 -20.11 2.32 0.25
CA GLY A 49 -19.40 2.80 -0.94
C GLY A 49 -18.05 2.11 -1.14
N GLU A 50 -17.81 1.62 -2.36
CA GLU A 50 -16.50 1.10 -2.76
C GLU A 50 -15.49 2.26 -2.89
N MET A 51 -14.37 2.19 -2.17
CA MET A 51 -13.34 3.24 -2.19
C MET A 51 -12.77 3.49 -3.59
N THR A 52 -12.79 2.46 -4.45
CA THR A 52 -12.33 2.49 -5.84
C THR A 52 -13.08 3.57 -6.62
N ASN A 53 -14.41 3.59 -6.52
CA ASN A 53 -15.25 4.55 -7.22
C ASN A 53 -14.94 5.99 -6.78
N ARG A 54 -14.73 6.20 -5.47
CA ARG A 54 -14.38 7.52 -4.93
C ARG A 54 -13.02 8.03 -5.43
N ILE A 55 -12.04 7.14 -5.53
CA ILE A 55 -10.71 7.48 -6.08
C ILE A 55 -10.85 7.89 -7.55
N VAL A 56 -11.62 7.12 -8.32
CA VAL A 56 -11.91 7.40 -9.73
C VAL A 56 -12.65 8.73 -9.89
N GLU A 57 -13.68 9.01 -9.09
CA GLU A 57 -14.40 10.29 -9.10
C GLU A 57 -13.47 11.48 -8.82
N CYS A 58 -12.57 11.36 -7.83
CA CYS A 58 -11.60 12.40 -7.53
C CYS A 58 -10.61 12.62 -8.69
N ALA A 59 -10.19 11.54 -9.35
CA ALA A 59 -9.32 11.60 -10.52
C ALA A 59 -10.01 12.28 -11.70
N GLN A 60 -11.26 11.92 -11.97
CA GLN A 60 -12.07 12.49 -13.05
C GLN A 60 -12.35 13.98 -12.83
N LYS A 61 -12.63 14.41 -11.60
CA LYS A 61 -12.73 15.84 -11.24
C LYS A 61 -11.45 16.62 -11.57
N ALA A 62 -10.30 15.96 -11.49
CA ALA A 62 -9.00 16.51 -11.85
C ALA A 62 -8.62 16.33 -13.33
N ALA A 63 -9.57 15.89 -14.17
CA ALA A 63 -9.35 15.54 -15.57
C ALA A 63 -8.23 14.51 -15.78
N ILE A 64 -8.05 13.60 -14.81
CA ILE A 64 -7.11 12.49 -14.91
C ILE A 64 -7.88 11.27 -15.42
N ASN A 65 -7.38 10.68 -16.50
CA ASN A 65 -7.97 9.46 -17.05
C ASN A 65 -7.66 8.26 -16.15
N LEU A 66 -8.56 7.93 -15.22
CA LEU A 66 -8.50 6.78 -14.34
C LEU A 66 -9.85 6.06 -14.35
N HIS A 67 -9.83 4.74 -14.48
CA HIS A 67 -11.00 3.88 -14.43
C HIS A 67 -10.88 2.89 -13.27
N THR A 68 -12.01 2.30 -12.87
CA THR A 68 -12.05 1.28 -11.81
C THR A 68 -11.17 0.08 -12.17
N GLU A 69 -11.17 -0.30 -13.45
CA GLU A 69 -10.34 -1.38 -14.03
C GLU A 69 -8.84 -1.15 -13.88
N ASP A 70 -8.39 0.08 -13.65
CA ASP A 70 -6.97 0.37 -13.41
C ASP A 70 -6.52 0.03 -11.97
N ILE A 71 -7.48 -0.18 -11.07
CA ILE A 71 -7.29 -0.42 -9.64
C ILE A 71 -7.68 -1.88 -9.34
N GLU A 72 -6.73 -2.64 -8.81
CA GLU A 72 -6.94 -4.03 -8.40
C GLU A 72 -7.80 -4.13 -7.14
N LEU A 73 -7.46 -3.29 -6.15
CA LEU A 73 -8.11 -3.29 -4.84
C LEU A 73 -7.89 -1.94 -4.18
N SER A 74 -8.90 -1.46 -3.46
CA SER A 74 -8.74 -0.34 -2.55
C SER A 74 -9.41 -0.62 -1.21
N HIS A 75 -8.76 -0.23 -0.12
CA HIS A 75 -9.31 -0.41 1.22
C HIS A 75 -8.76 0.64 2.21
N PRO A 76 -9.59 1.08 3.16
CA PRO A 76 -9.14 1.92 4.26
C PRO A 76 -8.26 1.12 5.22
N ILE A 77 -7.26 1.78 5.79
CA ILE A 77 -6.32 1.17 6.73
C ILE A 77 -6.41 1.82 8.12
N GLY A 78 -6.26 0.98 9.15
CA GLY A 78 -6.33 1.39 10.54
C GLY A 78 -7.75 1.37 11.11
N ALA A 79 -7.84 1.69 12.40
CA ALA A 79 -9.10 1.73 13.15
C ALA A 79 -9.94 2.93 12.73
N SER A 80 -11.26 2.72 12.61
CA SER A 80 -12.20 3.81 12.36
C SER A 80 -12.26 4.72 13.59
N LYS A 81 -12.23 6.04 13.37
CA LYS A 81 -12.41 7.05 14.41
C LYS A 81 -13.46 8.03 13.93
N GLU A 82 -14.38 8.39 14.81
CA GLU A 82 -15.45 9.32 14.49
C GLU A 82 -14.87 10.67 14.02
N GLY A 83 -15.38 11.18 12.90
CA GLY A 83 -14.93 12.44 12.30
C GLY A 83 -13.58 12.42 11.59
N VAL A 84 -12.85 11.29 11.57
CA VAL A 84 -11.52 11.20 10.94
C VAL A 84 -11.54 10.21 9.78
N SER A 85 -11.29 10.71 8.56
CA SER A 85 -11.10 9.86 7.37
C SER A 85 -9.85 8.99 7.52
N ARG A 86 -10.00 7.67 7.40
CA ARG A 86 -8.85 6.78 7.38
C ARG A 86 -8.04 6.96 6.09
N PRO A 87 -6.72 6.74 6.12
CA PRO A 87 -5.96 6.59 4.91
C PRO A 87 -6.49 5.40 4.11
N VAL A 88 -6.53 5.54 2.79
CA VAL A 88 -6.95 4.47 1.87
C VAL A 88 -5.73 4.03 1.07
N ILE A 89 -5.44 2.74 1.07
CA ILE A 89 -4.47 2.15 0.15
C ILE A 89 -5.23 1.72 -1.10
N ALA A 90 -4.74 2.12 -2.27
CA ALA A 90 -5.21 1.60 -3.54
C ALA A 90 -4.06 0.99 -4.32
N ARG A 91 -4.25 -0.24 -4.75
CA ARG A 91 -3.30 -1.00 -5.56
C ARG A 91 -3.68 -0.88 -7.03
N PHE A 92 -2.74 -0.44 -7.85
CA PHE A 92 -2.90 -0.29 -9.29
C PHE A 92 -2.46 -1.57 -10.00
N LEU A 93 -3.15 -1.95 -11.08
CA LEU A 93 -2.72 -3.09 -11.91
C LEU A 93 -1.45 -2.78 -12.71
N SER A 94 -1.21 -1.51 -13.03
CA SER A 94 -0.12 -1.07 -13.90
C SER A 94 0.76 -0.01 -13.26
N ARG A 95 2.08 -0.25 -13.24
CA ARG A 95 3.08 0.76 -12.82
C ARG A 95 3.04 2.00 -13.71
N VAL A 96 2.74 1.84 -15.00
CA VAL A 96 2.65 2.96 -15.94
C VAL A 96 1.48 3.86 -15.55
N LYS A 97 0.33 3.26 -15.22
CA LYS A 97 -0.85 3.99 -14.77
C LYS A 97 -0.62 4.69 -13.44
N LEU A 98 -0.04 3.98 -12.46
CA LEU A 98 0.33 4.55 -11.16
C LEU A 98 1.26 5.76 -11.33
N ARG A 99 2.30 5.63 -12.17
CA ARG A 99 3.25 6.73 -12.41
C ARG A 99 2.60 7.91 -13.10
N SER A 100 1.76 7.66 -14.10
CA SER A 100 0.97 8.70 -14.78
C SER A 100 0.07 9.46 -13.80
N PHE A 101 -0.57 8.73 -12.89
CA PHE A 101 -1.39 9.32 -11.84
C PHE A 101 -0.56 10.15 -10.85
N LEU A 102 0.56 9.62 -10.37
CA LEU A 102 1.48 10.31 -9.45
C LEU A 102 1.99 11.64 -10.00
N LEU A 103 2.29 11.72 -11.29
CA LEU A 103 2.73 12.96 -11.94
C LEU A 103 1.64 14.04 -11.94
N GLN A 104 0.37 13.63 -11.93
CA GLN A 104 -0.79 14.50 -12.00
C GLN A 104 -1.46 14.75 -10.65
N ARG A 105 -0.98 14.10 -9.58
CA ARG A 105 -1.58 14.13 -8.23
C ARG A 105 -1.77 15.53 -7.65
N LYS A 106 -0.97 16.52 -8.06
CA LYS A 106 -1.14 17.93 -7.63
C LYS A 106 -2.52 18.46 -8.00
N LYS A 107 -3.01 18.14 -9.21
CA LYS A 107 -4.35 18.53 -9.67
C LYS A 107 -5.45 17.99 -8.74
N VAL A 108 -5.31 16.75 -8.27
CA VAL A 108 -6.24 16.15 -7.32
C VAL A 108 -6.20 16.89 -5.98
N LYS A 109 -5.00 17.17 -5.46
CA LYS A 109 -4.83 17.90 -4.20
C LYS A 109 -5.48 19.28 -4.25
N ASP A 110 -5.27 20.03 -5.33
CA ASP A 110 -5.77 21.39 -5.47
C ASP A 110 -7.31 21.45 -5.55
N LEU A 111 -7.95 20.39 -6.06
CA LEU A 111 -9.41 20.34 -6.25
C LEU A 111 -10.18 19.64 -5.13
N THR A 112 -9.54 18.75 -4.38
CA THR A 112 -10.24 17.86 -3.42
C THR A 112 -9.66 17.90 -2.01
N SER A 113 -8.55 18.62 -1.79
CA SER A 113 -7.78 18.61 -0.54
C SER A 113 -7.25 17.24 -0.13
N ILE A 114 -7.31 16.24 -1.02
CA ILE A 114 -6.78 14.89 -0.80
C ILE A 114 -5.27 14.90 -1.03
N THR A 115 -4.53 14.32 -0.10
CA THR A 115 -3.08 14.16 -0.25
C THR A 115 -2.74 12.72 -0.61
N ILE A 116 -1.84 12.56 -1.59
CA ILE A 116 -1.49 11.26 -2.16
C ILE A 116 0.01 11.01 -1.99
N TYR A 117 0.36 9.84 -1.47
CA TYR A 117 1.72 9.38 -1.24
C TYR A 117 1.96 8.01 -1.88
N GLU A 118 3.21 7.72 -2.19
CA GLU A 118 3.65 6.33 -2.41
C GLU A 118 3.65 5.60 -1.06
N ASP A 119 3.29 4.31 -1.07
CA ASP A 119 3.18 3.46 0.12
C ASP A 119 4.45 2.63 0.41
#